data_AF-A0A0D2UYR1-F1
#
_entry.id   AF-A0A0D2UYR1-F1
#
_cell.length_a   1.000
_cell.length_b   1.000
_cell.length_c   1.000
_cell.angle_alpha   90.00
_cell.angle_beta   90.00
_cell.angle_gamma   90.00
#
_symmetry.space_group_name_H-M   'P 1'
#
loop_
_entity.id
_entity.type
_entity.pdbx_description
1 polymer ?
#
loop_
_entity_poly.entity_id
_entity_poly.type
_entity_poly.pdbx_seq_one_letter_code
_entity_poly.pdbx_strand_id
1 'polypeptide(L)'
;MSHRKFEHPRHGSLGFLPRKIASRHRGKVKAFPKDDPIKPCRLTAFLGYKAGMTHIVREVEKPGSKLHKKETCEAVTIIETPPMYFGFLTL
;
A
#
# COMPACT_ATOMS: atom_id res chain seq x y z
N MET A 1 16.02 18.04 38.55
CA MET A 1 16.02 17.94 37.07
C MET A 1 15.23 19.11 36.52
N SER A 2 15.87 20.07 35.85
CA SER A 2 15.16 21.21 35.26
C SER A 2 14.37 20.75 34.03
N HIS A 3 13.38 21.54 33.64
CA HIS A 3 12.67 21.34 32.38
C HIS A 3 13.64 21.28 31.19
N ARG A 4 13.17 20.66 30.11
CA ARG A 4 13.91 20.49 28.86
C ARG A 4 14.29 21.86 28.27
N LYS A 5 15.59 22.09 28.01
CA LYS A 5 16.14 23.39 27.59
C LYS A 5 15.74 23.87 26.18
N PHE A 6 15.60 22.95 25.23
CA PHE A 6 15.24 23.25 23.84
C PHE A 6 14.17 22.28 23.37
N GLU A 7 13.14 22.76 22.68
CA GLU A 7 12.11 21.93 22.08
C GLU A 7 12.70 20.93 21.08
N HIS A 8 12.01 19.80 20.89
CA HIS A 8 12.32 18.86 19.82
C HIS A 8 11.06 18.07 19.49
N PRO A 9 10.87 17.72 18.20
CA PRO A 9 9.73 16.90 17.77
C PRO A 9 9.67 15.55 18.49
N ARG A 10 8.47 14.98 18.64
CA ARG A 10 8.35 13.64 19.21
C ARG A 10 8.91 12.59 18.23
N HIS A 11 9.67 11.62 18.72
CA HIS A 11 10.15 10.51 17.89
C HIS A 11 9.05 9.47 17.60
N GLY A 12 8.89 9.11 16.32
CA GLY A 12 7.95 8.11 15.83
C GLY A 12 6.48 8.56 15.90
N SER A 13 5.52 7.73 15.47
CA SER A 13 4.08 8.00 15.59
C SER A 13 3.45 7.17 16.72
N LEU A 14 2.50 7.77 17.48
CA LEU A 14 1.72 7.07 18.52
C LEU A 14 0.56 6.25 17.96
N GLY A 15 0.12 6.52 16.71
CA GLY A 15 -0.99 5.81 16.09
C GLY A 15 -0.71 4.35 15.74
N PHE A 16 0.55 3.91 15.83
CA PHE A 16 0.98 2.54 15.58
C PHE A 16 1.37 1.79 16.87
N LEU A 17 0.85 2.24 18.03
CA LEU A 17 0.95 1.52 19.29
C LEU A 17 -0.21 0.51 19.42
N PRO A 18 0.02 -0.68 19.99
CA PRO A 18 1.29 -1.21 20.46
C PRO A 18 2.19 -1.72 19.31
N ARG A 19 3.51 -1.53 19.43
CA ARG A 19 4.50 -2.09 18.50
C ARG A 19 4.78 -3.56 18.83
N LYS A 20 3.86 -4.43 18.41
CA LYS A 20 3.95 -5.88 18.57
C LYS A 20 3.79 -6.58 17.23
N ILE A 21 4.21 -7.85 17.15
CA ILE A 21 4.00 -8.69 15.97
C ILE A 21 2.50 -8.82 15.70
N ALA A 22 2.10 -8.73 14.44
CA ALA A 22 0.72 -8.91 14.03
C ALA A 22 0.26 -10.35 14.33
N SER A 23 -0.98 -10.51 14.79
CA SER A 23 -1.54 -11.84 15.08
C SER A 23 -1.81 -12.70 13.84
N ARG A 24 -1.76 -12.11 12.64
CA ARG A 24 -2.05 -12.78 11.37
C ARG A 24 -0.89 -12.57 10.41
N HIS A 25 -0.54 -13.61 9.68
CA HIS A 25 0.45 -13.54 8.60
C HIS A 25 -0.05 -12.71 7.40
N ARG A 26 -1.35 -12.76 7.11
CA ARG A 26 -1.97 -12.02 6.01
C ARG A 26 -2.64 -10.75 6.52
N GLY A 27 -2.54 -9.67 5.76
CA GLY A 27 -3.24 -8.42 6.05
C GLY A 27 -4.75 -8.61 6.03
N LYS A 28 -5.44 -8.07 7.04
CA LYS A 28 -6.91 -8.02 7.08
C LYS A 28 -7.38 -6.67 6.54
N VAL A 29 -8.24 -6.69 5.53
CA VAL A 29 -8.94 -5.47 5.07
C VAL A 29 -9.85 -4.98 6.21
N LYS A 30 -9.61 -3.76 6.71
CA LYS A 30 -10.39 -3.18 7.82
C LYS A 30 -11.65 -2.46 7.33
N ALA A 31 -11.59 -1.87 6.14
CA ALA A 31 -12.69 -1.15 5.52
C ALA A 31 -12.63 -1.38 4.01
N PHE A 32 -13.74 -1.85 3.44
CA PHE A 32 -13.90 -1.96 1.98
C PHE A 32 -14.43 -0.63 1.41
N PRO A 33 -14.27 -0.39 0.10
CA PRO A 33 -14.90 0.74 -0.56
C PRO A 33 -16.41 0.76 -0.33
N LYS A 34 -17.00 1.96 -0.26
CA LYS A 34 -18.47 2.10 -0.24
C LYS A 34 -19.06 1.63 -1.56
N ASP A 35 -20.24 1.03 -1.47
CA ASP A 35 -20.95 0.53 -2.64
C ASP A 35 -21.54 1.67 -3.48
N ASP A 36 -21.62 1.46 -4.79
CA ASP A 36 -22.22 2.37 -5.75
C ASP A 36 -23.17 1.56 -6.64
N PRO A 37 -24.50 1.68 -6.43
CA PRO A 37 -25.49 0.82 -7.05
C PRO A 37 -25.61 1.02 -8.57
N ILE A 38 -25.04 2.09 -9.12
CA ILE A 38 -25.03 2.36 -10.56
C ILE A 38 -23.98 1.48 -11.27
N LYS A 39 -22.92 1.08 -10.55
CA LYS A 39 -21.80 0.34 -11.13
C LYS A 39 -22.10 -1.17 -11.13
N PRO A 40 -21.62 -1.92 -12.14
CA PRO A 40 -21.77 -3.37 -12.16
C PRO A 40 -21.00 -4.00 -10.99
N CYS A 41 -21.49 -5.17 -10.55
CA CYS A 41 -20.86 -5.97 -9.51
C CYS A 41 -19.41 -6.29 -9.88
N ARG A 42 -18.47 -6.04 -8.95
CA ARG A 42 -17.04 -6.29 -9.13
C ARG A 42 -16.37 -6.64 -7.80
N LEU A 43 -15.32 -7.43 -7.88
CA LEU A 43 -14.47 -7.73 -6.74
C LEU A 43 -13.63 -6.51 -6.37
N THR A 44 -13.47 -6.26 -5.08
CA THR A 44 -12.79 -5.06 -4.56
C THR A 44 -11.41 -5.35 -3.94
N ALA A 45 -11.03 -6.63 -3.85
CA ALA A 45 -9.75 -7.06 -3.30
C ALA A 45 -9.21 -8.30 -4.03
N PHE A 46 -7.89 -8.46 -4.00
CA PHE A 46 -7.16 -9.58 -4.59
C PHE A 46 -6.01 -10.00 -3.67
N LEU A 47 -5.60 -11.27 -3.71
CA LEU A 47 -4.46 -11.78 -2.96
C LEU A 47 -3.23 -11.87 -3.86
N GLY A 48 -2.09 -11.32 -3.41
CA GLY A 48 -0.83 -11.42 -4.12
C GLY A 48 0.34 -11.71 -3.20
N TYR A 49 1.42 -12.23 -3.78
CA TYR A 49 2.67 -12.56 -3.09
C TYR A 49 3.81 -11.69 -3.63
N LYS A 50 4.63 -11.11 -2.74
CA LYS A 50 5.75 -10.27 -3.16
C LYS A 50 6.86 -11.16 -3.75
N ALA A 51 7.12 -11.00 -5.04
CA ALA A 51 8.17 -11.76 -5.75
C ALA A 51 9.52 -11.02 -5.77
N GLY A 52 9.50 -9.68 -5.88
CA GLY A 52 10.73 -8.92 -5.94
C GLY A 52 10.51 -7.42 -6.19
N MET A 53 11.59 -6.72 -6.48
CA MET A 53 11.57 -5.31 -6.87
C MET A 53 12.61 -5.09 -7.98
N THR A 54 12.25 -4.26 -8.96
CA THR A 54 13.11 -3.85 -10.07
C THR A 54 12.97 -2.34 -10.29
N HIS A 55 13.69 -1.79 -11.26
CA HIS A 55 13.48 -0.43 -11.73
C HIS A 55 12.93 -0.47 -13.16
N ILE A 56 12.07 0.48 -13.50
CA ILE A 56 11.62 0.72 -14.88
C ILE A 56 12.05 2.10 -15.30
N VAL A 57 12.30 2.27 -16.60
CA VAL A 57 12.42 3.58 -17.22
C VAL A 57 11.05 3.93 -17.80
N ARG A 58 10.49 5.07 -17.40
CA ARG A 58 9.26 5.59 -17.99
C ARG A 58 9.38 7.07 -18.31
N GLU A 59 8.66 7.51 -19.33
CA GLU A 59 8.48 8.92 -19.61
C GLU A 59 7.49 9.53 -18.61
N VAL A 60 7.83 10.71 -18.07
CA VAL A 60 6.97 11.40 -17.09
C VAL A 60 6.01 12.36 -17.77
N GLU A 61 4.72 12.07 -17.68
CA GLU A 61 3.62 12.96 -18.07
C GLU A 61 3.08 13.74 -16.87
N LYS A 62 3.77 14.81 -16.50
CA LYS A 62 3.35 15.74 -15.42
C LYS A 62 3.53 17.20 -15.84
N PRO A 63 2.52 17.83 -16.47
CA PRO A 63 2.61 19.21 -16.94
C PRO A 63 3.03 20.16 -15.79
N GLY A 64 3.97 21.06 -16.06
CA GLY A 64 4.53 21.98 -15.06
C GLY A 64 5.72 21.44 -14.26
N SER A 65 6.08 20.17 -14.41
CA SER A 65 7.31 19.61 -13.83
C SER A 65 8.52 19.83 -14.74
N LYS A 66 9.70 20.09 -14.15
CA LYS A 66 11.00 20.09 -14.87
C LYS A 66 11.34 18.75 -15.54
N LEU A 67 10.66 17.69 -15.11
CA LEU A 67 10.84 16.31 -15.59
C LEU A 67 9.80 15.91 -16.66
N HIS A 68 8.92 16.83 -17.09
CA HIS A 68 7.93 16.52 -18.12
C HIS A 68 8.62 16.11 -19.44
N LYS A 69 8.12 15.04 -20.08
CA LYS A 69 8.69 14.45 -21.31
C LYS A 69 10.16 14.03 -21.18
N LYS A 70 10.56 13.62 -19.98
CA LYS A 70 11.88 13.03 -19.71
C LYS A 70 11.72 11.63 -19.15
N GLU A 71 12.69 10.80 -19.47
CA GLU A 71 12.82 9.47 -18.89
C GLU A 71 13.29 9.56 -17.44
N THR A 72 12.60 8.83 -16.56
CA THR A 72 12.99 8.68 -15.17
C THR A 72 12.98 7.22 -14.77
N CYS A 73 14.01 6.81 -14.02
CA CYS A 73 14.07 5.49 -13.40
C CYS A 73 13.21 5.48 -12.13
N GLU A 74 12.17 4.65 -12.11
CA GLU A 74 11.30 4.48 -10.95
C GLU A 74 11.41 3.06 -10.40
N ALA A 75 11.47 2.92 -9.08
CA ALA A 75 11.45 1.62 -8.42
C ALA A 75 10.03 1.04 -8.44
N VAL A 76 9.92 -0.22 -8.85
CA VAL A 76 8.65 -0.96 -8.91
C VAL A 76 8.75 -2.27 -8.13
N THR A 77 7.65 -2.62 -7.47
CA THR A 77 7.49 -3.91 -6.77
C THR A 77 6.74 -4.89 -7.66
N ILE A 78 7.28 -6.08 -7.85
CA ILE A 78 6.62 -7.16 -8.59
C ILE A 78 5.84 -8.02 -7.60
N ILE A 79 4.53 -8.17 -7.86
CA ILE A 79 3.62 -8.98 -7.06
C ILE A 79 3.10 -10.10 -7.96
N GLU A 80 3.33 -11.35 -7.57
CA GLU A 80 2.75 -12.52 -8.23
C GLU A 80 1.32 -12.75 -7.74
N THR A 81 0.41 -12.91 -8.70
CA THR A 81 -1.03 -12.97 -8.48
C THR A 81 -1.62 -14.15 -9.25
N PRO A 82 -1.50 -15.39 -8.74
CA PRO A 82 -2.13 -16.55 -9.38
C PRO A 82 -3.66 -16.41 -9.39
N PRO A 83 -4.38 -17.01 -10.36
CA PRO A 83 -5.84 -16.98 -10.40
C PRO A 83 -6.45 -17.50 -9.09
N MET A 84 -7.36 -16.73 -8.52
CA MET A 84 -8.06 -17.13 -7.28
C MET A 84 -9.24 -18.03 -7.62
N TYR A 85 -9.34 -19.15 -6.90
CA TYR A 85 -10.51 -20.02 -6.97
C TYR A 85 -11.58 -19.53 -6.00
N PHE A 86 -12.76 -19.22 -6.52
CA PHE A 86 -13.95 -18.90 -5.72
C PHE A 86 -14.67 -20.20 -5.34
N GLY A 87 -14.40 -20.70 -4.14
CA GLY A 87 -15.09 -21.85 -3.57
C GLY A 87 -15.95 -21.43 -2.38
N PHE A 88 -17.19 -21.91 -2.35
CA PHE A 88 -18.01 -21.89 -1.15
C PHE A 88 -17.55 -23.06 -0.28
N LEU A 89 -16.79 -22.79 0.79
CA LEU A 89 -16.48 -23.80 1.79
C LEU A 89 -17.75 -23.99 2.65
N THR A 90 -18.61 -24.94 2.29
CA THR A 90 -19.61 -25.48 3.21
C THR A 90 -18.88 -26.07 4.41
N LEU A 91 -19.03 -25.40 5.56
CA LEU A 91 -18.88 -26.00 6.89
C LEU A 91 -20.19 -26.65 7.28
#